data_AF-A0A5B0MFZ1-F1
#
_entry.id   AF-A0A5B0MFZ1-F1
#
_cell.length_a   1.000
_cell.length_b   1.000
_cell.length_c   1.000
_cell.angle_alpha   90.00
_cell.angle_beta   90.00
_cell.angle_gamma   90.00
#
_symmetry.space_group_name_H-M   'P 1'
#
loop_
_entity.id
_entity.type
_entity.pdbx_description
1 polymer ?
#
loop_
_entity_poly.entity_id
_entity_poly.type
_entity_poly.pdbx_seq_one_letter_code
_entity_poly.pdbx_strand_id
1 'polypeptide(L)'
;MAIMDWTYKSICRGPGSIFSHIQTQGVDPRKYISFYNLRSFDRIAYAPETLKEIEKSAGISYYEAEAALARVYLGESASSQELEKNKEVKFKLAQKGESMEAGTRDMMARDGDTIKVELPKSVDEARQRLKSWSEAASRHNREVPASIATQNNSNGLENLPWLGCEQSERDSFVTEELYIHTKCMIIDDQKVIMGSANINDRSMVGDRDSEIALVVEDQDMIESTMAGQSWKAGRFAATLRRRLYKEHLGLLPPQSNSLQPNEPTRSMLPVNVPQEDDMGRGEDQIVADPMGRELEEMWNGRASVNTQAFNKVFRCVPAAGILNWKDYEEYVPSGPNAPKVCHVAPTAGDVHEVKRELSRIQGHLVEMPLDFLEQDKMYREGKAVNLVTMDIYT
;
A
#
# COMPACT_ATOMS: atom_id res chain seq x y z
N MET A 1 -15.81 -4.37 8.45
CA MET A 1 -16.21 -2.94 8.51
C MET A 1 -16.60 -2.41 9.89
N ALA A 2 -16.75 -3.24 10.93
CA ALA A 2 -16.97 -2.73 12.30
C ALA A 2 -15.85 -1.75 12.76
N ILE A 3 -14.59 -2.04 12.43
CA ILE A 3 -13.45 -1.14 12.70
C ILE A 3 -13.64 0.24 12.03
N MET A 4 -14.06 0.24 10.77
CA MET A 4 -14.26 1.48 10.01
C MET A 4 -15.43 2.30 10.57
N ASP A 5 -16.50 1.64 11.03
CA ASP A 5 -17.62 2.30 11.73
C ASP A 5 -17.14 3.04 12.98
N TRP A 6 -16.34 2.39 13.83
CA TRP A 6 -15.72 3.01 15.00
C TRP A 6 -14.76 4.14 14.63
N THR A 7 -14.00 3.97 13.55
CA THR A 7 -13.10 5.00 13.03
C THR A 7 -13.87 6.29 12.70
N TYR A 8 -14.95 6.20 11.93
CA TYR A 8 -15.76 7.38 11.61
C TYR A 8 -16.54 7.93 12.81
N LYS A 9 -16.97 7.10 13.76
CA LYS A 9 -17.57 7.55 15.02
C LYS A 9 -16.60 8.37 15.86
N SER A 10 -15.34 7.97 15.94
CA SER A 10 -14.30 8.75 16.63
C SER A 10 -14.02 10.06 15.90
N ILE A 11 -13.98 10.06 14.56
CA ILE A 11 -13.63 11.24 13.77
C ILE A 11 -14.78 12.25 13.66
N CYS A 12 -15.90 11.84 13.06
CA CYS A 12 -16.94 12.77 12.60
C CYS A 12 -18.40 12.35 12.82
N ARG A 13 -18.69 11.14 13.31
CA ARG A 13 -20.08 10.64 13.42
C ARG A 13 -20.59 10.54 14.85
N GLY A 14 -21.65 11.30 15.13
CA GLY A 14 -22.33 11.29 16.41
C GLY A 14 -21.69 12.25 17.44
N PRO A 15 -22.40 12.50 18.55
CA PRO A 15 -22.09 13.59 19.48
C PRO A 15 -20.76 13.44 20.24
N GLY A 16 -20.23 12.22 20.34
CA GLY A 16 -18.93 11.94 20.95
C GLY A 16 -17.73 11.99 19.99
N SER A 17 -17.95 12.37 18.73
CA SER A 17 -16.86 12.48 17.74
C SER A 17 -16.00 13.72 17.98
N ILE A 18 -14.74 13.67 17.54
CA ILE A 18 -13.81 14.81 17.56
C ILE A 18 -14.45 16.04 16.92
N PHE A 19 -15.07 15.88 15.74
CA PHE A 19 -15.70 17.00 15.03
C PHE A 19 -16.86 17.59 15.84
N SER A 20 -17.72 16.74 16.42
CA SER A 20 -18.84 17.24 17.23
C SER A 20 -18.34 18.01 18.44
N HIS A 21 -17.33 17.50 19.16
CA HIS A 21 -16.74 18.21 20.28
C HIS A 21 -16.20 19.59 19.90
N ILE A 22 -15.44 19.69 18.81
CA ILE A 22 -14.90 20.97 18.34
C ILE A 22 -16.03 21.93 17.89
N GLN A 23 -17.02 21.42 17.15
CA GLN A 23 -18.16 22.21 16.68
C GLN A 23 -19.01 22.77 17.81
N THR A 24 -19.19 22.02 18.91
CA THR A 24 -19.93 22.52 20.09
C THR A 24 -19.27 23.74 20.73
N GLN A 25 -17.98 23.97 20.50
CA GLN A 25 -17.25 25.16 20.94
C GLN A 25 -17.35 26.33 19.94
N GLY A 26 -18.12 26.19 18.86
CA GLY A 26 -18.27 27.21 17.81
C GLY A 26 -17.07 27.29 16.85
N VAL A 27 -16.24 26.24 16.81
CA VAL A 27 -15.03 26.18 15.97
C VAL A 27 -15.24 25.20 14.83
N ASP A 28 -14.74 25.53 13.63
CA ASP A 28 -14.75 24.60 12.50
C ASP A 28 -13.56 23.61 12.61
N PRO A 29 -13.79 22.30 12.84
CA PRO A 29 -12.73 21.31 13.00
C PRO A 29 -11.83 21.19 11.76
N ARG A 30 -12.36 21.46 10.57
CA ARG A 30 -11.61 21.31 9.30
C ARG A 30 -10.42 22.26 9.19
N LYS A 31 -10.36 23.31 10.02
CA LYS A 31 -9.24 24.25 10.07
C LYS A 31 -8.07 23.77 10.93
N TYR A 32 -8.26 22.71 11.73
CA TYR A 32 -7.30 22.30 12.76
C TYR A 32 -6.90 20.82 12.68
N ILE A 33 -7.75 19.98 12.07
CA ILE A 33 -7.48 18.56 11.91
C ILE A 33 -7.94 18.10 10.53
N SER A 34 -7.12 17.27 9.89
CA SER A 34 -7.38 16.69 8.57
C SER A 34 -6.96 15.23 8.55
N PHE A 35 -7.62 14.42 7.73
CA PHE A 35 -7.44 12.98 7.66
C PHE A 35 -7.13 12.58 6.22
N TYR A 36 -6.12 11.72 6.06
CA TYR A 36 -5.63 11.27 4.77
C TYR A 36 -5.37 9.76 4.83
N ASN A 37 -5.42 9.13 3.67
CA ASN A 37 -4.96 7.76 3.48
C ASN A 37 -3.73 7.78 2.55
N LEU A 38 -3.09 6.61 2.40
CA LEU A 38 -2.00 6.42 1.47
C LEU A 38 -2.40 5.42 0.39
N ARG A 39 -2.04 5.71 -0.87
CA ARG A 39 -2.32 4.86 -2.03
C ARG A 39 -1.17 4.91 -3.02
N SER A 40 -0.97 3.80 -3.73
CA SER A 40 -0.01 3.70 -4.82
C SER A 40 -0.65 3.05 -6.05
N PHE A 41 0.05 3.12 -7.17
CA PHE A 41 -0.26 2.37 -8.38
C PHE A 41 0.98 1.73 -8.94
N ASP A 42 0.78 0.66 -9.71
CA ASP A 42 1.83 0.00 -10.45
C ASP A 42 1.29 -0.49 -11.81
N ARG A 43 2.19 -1.03 -12.63
CA ARG A 43 1.88 -1.64 -13.92
C ARG A 43 2.43 -3.07 -13.91
N ILE A 44 1.57 -4.05 -13.64
CA ILE A 44 1.97 -5.45 -13.54
C ILE A 44 2.36 -5.96 -14.93
N ALA A 45 3.63 -6.28 -15.11
CA ALA A 45 4.12 -6.83 -16.38
C ALA A 45 3.56 -8.24 -16.62
N TYR A 46 2.46 -8.33 -17.37
CA TYR A 46 1.90 -9.60 -17.82
C TYR A 46 2.02 -9.75 -19.34
N ALA A 47 2.90 -10.66 -19.77
CA ALA A 47 3.18 -10.93 -21.18
C ALA A 47 2.95 -12.43 -21.48
N PRO A 48 1.69 -12.88 -21.67
CA PRO A 48 1.35 -14.30 -21.80
C PRO A 48 2.06 -14.99 -22.97
N GLU A 49 2.25 -14.29 -24.08
CA GLU A 49 2.97 -14.85 -25.23
C GLU A 49 4.46 -15.04 -24.94
N THR A 50 5.06 -14.11 -24.18
CA THR A 50 6.45 -14.26 -23.73
C THR A 50 6.58 -15.41 -22.73
N LEU A 51 5.60 -15.58 -21.84
CA LEU A 51 5.58 -16.70 -20.91
C LEU A 51 5.55 -18.05 -21.65
N LYS A 52 4.69 -18.20 -22.68
CA LYS A 52 4.64 -19.41 -23.53
C LYS A 52 5.97 -19.68 -24.24
N GLU A 53 6.65 -18.65 -24.73
CA GLU A 53 7.97 -18.78 -25.35
C GLU A 53 9.03 -19.27 -24.36
N ILE A 54 9.00 -18.74 -23.13
CA ILE A 54 9.88 -19.16 -22.03
C ILE A 54 9.59 -20.62 -21.66
N GLU A 55 8.34 -20.99 -21.45
CA GLU A 55 7.94 -22.37 -21.11
C GLU A 55 8.42 -23.36 -22.19
N LYS A 56 8.21 -23.03 -23.46
CA LYS A 56 8.68 -23.83 -24.60
C LYS A 56 10.20 -23.97 -24.63
N SER A 57 10.93 -22.90 -24.31
CA SER A 57 12.40 -22.88 -24.34
C SER A 57 13.03 -23.57 -23.13
N ALA A 58 12.41 -23.43 -21.95
CA ALA A 58 12.84 -24.05 -20.71
C ALA A 58 12.48 -25.54 -20.64
N GLY A 59 11.46 -25.96 -21.39
CA GLY A 59 10.94 -27.33 -21.38
C GLY A 59 10.12 -27.67 -20.13
N ILE A 60 9.73 -26.65 -19.36
CA ILE A 60 8.89 -26.76 -18.16
C ILE A 60 7.88 -25.62 -18.16
N SER A 61 6.71 -25.84 -17.57
CA SER A 61 5.69 -24.81 -17.35
C SER A 61 6.09 -23.82 -16.24
N TYR A 62 5.45 -22.66 -16.22
CA TYR A 62 5.55 -21.69 -15.13
C TYR A 62 5.27 -22.32 -13.76
N TYR A 63 4.24 -23.15 -13.69
CA TYR A 63 3.84 -23.84 -12.45
C TYR A 63 4.88 -24.88 -12.00
N GLU A 64 5.62 -25.50 -12.92
CA GLU A 64 6.77 -26.35 -12.60
C GLU A 64 7.98 -25.56 -12.09
N ALA A 65 8.20 -24.36 -12.61
CA ALA A 65 9.21 -23.46 -12.06
C ALA A 65 8.85 -22.99 -10.65
N GLU A 66 7.59 -22.62 -10.39
CA GLU A 66 7.09 -22.26 -9.06
C GLU A 66 7.19 -23.42 -8.07
N ALA A 67 6.81 -24.64 -8.47
CA ALA A 67 6.96 -25.83 -7.64
C ALA A 67 8.44 -26.14 -7.35
N ALA A 68 9.34 -25.92 -8.31
CA ALA A 68 10.78 -26.02 -8.10
C ALA A 68 11.30 -24.97 -7.10
N LEU A 69 10.83 -23.73 -7.19
CA LEU A 69 11.17 -22.68 -6.22
C LEU A 69 10.71 -23.05 -4.81
N ALA A 70 9.47 -23.53 -4.66
CA ALA A 70 8.95 -24.03 -3.38
C ALA A 70 9.82 -25.18 -2.83
N ARG A 71 10.30 -26.10 -3.68
CA ARG A 71 11.21 -27.18 -3.27
C ARG A 71 12.55 -26.66 -2.75
N VAL A 72 13.09 -25.60 -3.35
CA VAL A 72 14.32 -24.95 -2.87
C VAL A 72 14.10 -24.32 -1.50
N TYR A 73 12.97 -23.64 -1.28
CA TYR A 73 12.63 -23.04 0.02
C TYR A 73 12.44 -24.08 1.13
N LEU A 74 11.87 -25.24 0.82
CA LEU A 74 11.80 -26.36 1.77
C LEU A 74 13.19 -26.85 2.21
N GLY A 75 14.23 -26.62 1.40
CA GLY A 75 15.61 -26.95 1.72
C GLY A 75 15.93 -28.44 1.66
N GLU A 76 17.22 -28.77 1.81
CA GLU A 76 17.69 -30.16 1.77
C GLU A 76 17.29 -30.96 3.02
N SER A 77 17.05 -30.26 4.14
CA SER A 77 16.70 -30.85 5.45
C SER A 77 15.21 -31.11 5.66
N ALA A 78 14.37 -30.95 4.63
CA ALA A 78 12.94 -31.23 4.73
C ALA A 78 12.69 -32.70 5.15
N SER A 79 11.84 -32.91 6.15
CA SER A 79 11.51 -34.27 6.62
C SER A 79 10.70 -35.03 5.57
N SER A 80 10.74 -36.37 5.61
CA SER A 80 9.93 -37.20 4.72
C SER A 80 8.43 -36.94 4.86
N GLN A 81 7.97 -36.58 6.06
CA GLN A 81 6.58 -36.20 6.31
C GLN A 81 6.22 -34.89 5.59
N GLU A 82 7.11 -33.89 5.62
CA GLU A 82 6.88 -32.61 4.95
C GLU A 82 6.92 -32.76 3.43
N LEU A 83 7.81 -33.61 2.90
CA LEU A 83 7.86 -33.92 1.47
C LEU A 83 6.61 -34.66 1.00
N GLU A 84 6.11 -35.63 1.78
CA GLU A 84 4.89 -36.38 1.43
C GLU A 84 3.65 -35.47 1.46
N LYS A 85 3.58 -34.57 2.44
CA LYS A 85 2.50 -33.58 2.56
C LYS A 85 2.46 -32.62 1.36
N ASN A 86 3.63 -32.21 0.86
CA ASN A 86 3.77 -31.22 -0.21
C ASN A 86 4.11 -31.83 -1.59
N LYS A 87 3.96 -33.15 -1.76
CA LYS A 87 4.34 -33.86 -3.00
C LYS A 87 3.63 -33.37 -4.26
N GLU A 88 2.44 -32.79 -4.10
CA GLU A 88 1.64 -32.18 -5.18
C GLU A 88 1.36 -30.71 -4.79
N VAL A 89 1.88 -29.79 -5.58
CA VAL A 89 1.61 -28.36 -5.47
C VAL A 89 0.38 -28.02 -6.30
N LYS A 90 -0.57 -27.30 -5.69
CA LYS A 90 -1.85 -26.96 -6.31
C LYS A 90 -1.93 -25.46 -6.56
N PHE A 91 -2.05 -25.08 -7.82
CA PHE A 91 -2.24 -23.70 -8.26
C PHE A 91 -3.67 -23.51 -8.72
N LYS A 92 -4.37 -22.60 -8.07
CA LYS A 92 -5.75 -22.28 -8.43
C LYS A 92 -5.76 -21.13 -9.44
N LEU A 93 -6.41 -21.35 -10.57
CA LEU A 93 -6.55 -20.32 -11.58
C LEU A 93 -7.69 -19.36 -11.20
N ALA A 94 -7.44 -18.06 -11.33
CA ALA A 94 -8.46 -17.03 -11.13
C ALA A 94 -9.52 -17.11 -12.25
N GLN A 95 -10.81 -17.04 -11.90
CA GLN A 95 -11.88 -17.01 -12.90
C GLN A 95 -12.13 -15.57 -13.43
N LYS A 96 -12.70 -15.47 -14.64
CA LYS A 96 -13.25 -14.20 -15.15
C LYS A 96 -14.43 -13.75 -14.26
N GLY A 97 -14.29 -12.59 -13.62
CA GLY A 97 -15.36 -11.97 -12.84
C GLY A 97 -15.34 -12.26 -11.34
N GLU A 98 -14.29 -12.90 -10.80
CA GLU A 98 -14.08 -12.94 -9.36
C GLU A 98 -13.73 -11.53 -8.84
N SER A 99 -14.69 -10.90 -8.15
CA SER A 99 -14.48 -9.76 -7.26
C SER A 99 -14.22 -10.29 -5.85
N MET A 100 -13.41 -9.56 -5.06
CA MET A 100 -13.36 -9.78 -3.61
C MET A 100 -14.75 -9.55 -3.01
N GLU A 101 -15.43 -10.61 -2.56
CA GLU A 101 -16.59 -10.43 -1.68
C GLU A 101 -16.08 -9.92 -0.33
N ALA A 102 -16.36 -8.66 -0.02
CA ALA A 102 -16.09 -8.09 1.28
C ALA A 102 -16.96 -8.74 2.35
N GLY A 103 -16.49 -9.82 2.99
CA GLY A 103 -17.19 -10.40 4.15
C GLY A 103 -16.89 -11.85 4.47
N THR A 104 -16.32 -12.63 3.55
CA THR A 104 -15.95 -14.03 3.78
C THR A 104 -14.45 -14.10 4.08
N ARG A 105 -14.09 -14.51 5.31
CA ARG A 105 -12.70 -14.76 5.77
C ARG A 105 -11.98 -15.88 5.03
N ASP A 106 -12.57 -16.39 3.96
CA ASP A 106 -12.09 -17.54 3.24
C ASP A 106 -11.79 -17.09 1.82
N MET A 107 -10.52 -17.19 1.42
CA MET A 107 -10.08 -17.22 0.02
C MET A 107 -10.58 -18.50 -0.68
N MET A 108 -11.81 -18.92 -0.39
CA MET A 108 -12.48 -20.02 -1.03
C MET A 108 -13.07 -19.46 -2.33
N ALA A 109 -12.21 -19.28 -3.33
CA ALA A 109 -12.69 -19.32 -4.71
C ALA A 109 -13.53 -20.60 -4.85
N ARG A 110 -14.84 -20.49 -5.03
CA ARG A 110 -15.66 -21.68 -5.22
C ARG A 110 -15.54 -22.04 -6.70
N ASP A 111 -15.02 -23.22 -6.99
CA ASP A 111 -15.09 -23.88 -8.31
C ASP A 111 -14.14 -23.43 -9.45
N GLY A 112 -12.92 -22.96 -9.15
CA GLY A 112 -11.87 -22.68 -10.16
C GLY A 112 -11.05 -23.91 -10.63
N ASP A 113 -10.63 -23.92 -11.90
CA ASP A 113 -9.68 -24.90 -12.44
C ASP A 113 -8.38 -24.89 -11.62
N THR A 114 -7.90 -26.09 -11.27
CA THR A 114 -6.70 -26.26 -10.45
C THR A 114 -5.63 -26.99 -11.24
N ILE A 115 -4.48 -26.34 -11.40
CA ILE A 115 -3.28 -26.95 -11.95
C ILE A 115 -2.54 -27.67 -10.84
N LYS A 116 -2.16 -28.91 -11.09
CA LYS A 116 -1.44 -29.77 -10.15
C LYS A 116 -0.08 -30.11 -10.72
N VAL A 117 0.95 -29.89 -9.92
CA VAL A 117 2.34 -30.13 -10.32
C VAL A 117 3.02 -30.95 -9.24
N GLU A 118 3.77 -31.97 -9.66
CA GLU A 118 4.59 -32.76 -8.74
C GLU A 118 5.79 -31.93 -8.25
N LEU A 119 6.02 -31.96 -6.94
CA LEU A 119 7.17 -31.32 -6.33
C LEU A 119 8.46 -32.07 -6.75
N PRO A 120 9.53 -31.39 -7.18
CA PRO A 120 10.79 -32.07 -7.54
C PRO A 120 11.35 -32.91 -6.38
N LYS A 121 11.92 -34.07 -6.70
CA LYS A 121 12.33 -35.07 -5.69
C LYS A 121 13.52 -34.62 -4.87
N SER A 122 14.39 -33.80 -5.46
CA SER A 122 15.59 -33.25 -4.84
C SER A 122 15.73 -31.75 -5.04
N VAL A 123 16.50 -31.09 -4.18
CA VAL A 123 16.84 -29.67 -4.33
C VAL A 123 17.68 -29.46 -5.59
N ASP A 124 18.53 -30.41 -5.98
CA ASP A 124 19.33 -30.31 -7.20
C ASP A 124 18.47 -30.36 -8.47
N GLU A 125 17.48 -31.25 -8.52
CA GLU A 125 16.49 -31.27 -9.60
C GLU A 125 15.73 -29.94 -9.69
N ALA A 126 15.31 -29.39 -8.54
CA ALA A 126 14.65 -28.10 -8.49
C ALA A 126 15.55 -26.96 -9.00
N ARG A 127 16.81 -26.91 -8.56
CA ARG A 127 17.81 -25.92 -9.03
C ARG A 127 18.06 -26.05 -10.53
N GLN A 128 18.10 -27.26 -11.08
CA GLN A 128 18.26 -27.48 -12.52
C GLN A 128 17.05 -26.93 -13.31
N ARG A 129 15.82 -27.22 -12.87
CA ARG A 129 14.60 -26.66 -13.47
C ARG A 129 14.61 -25.12 -13.45
N LEU A 130 14.95 -24.52 -12.30
CA LEU A 130 15.07 -23.06 -12.16
C LEU A 130 16.18 -22.47 -13.02
N LYS A 131 17.29 -23.18 -13.18
CA LYS A 131 18.37 -22.76 -14.08
C LYS A 131 17.91 -22.73 -15.54
N SER A 132 17.25 -23.79 -16.02
CA SER A 132 16.67 -23.83 -17.37
C SER A 132 15.66 -22.71 -17.59
N TRP A 133 14.79 -22.45 -16.58
CA TRP A 133 13.86 -21.32 -16.61
C TRP A 133 14.58 -19.97 -16.70
N SER A 134 15.57 -19.74 -15.84
CA SER A 134 16.33 -18.49 -15.80
C SER A 134 17.10 -18.23 -17.10
N GLU A 135 17.74 -19.26 -17.66
CA GLU A 135 18.42 -19.18 -18.95
C GLU A 135 17.45 -18.85 -20.09
N ALA A 136 16.28 -19.47 -20.12
CA ALA A 136 15.23 -19.16 -21.10
C ALA A 136 14.72 -17.72 -20.92
N ALA A 137 14.32 -17.34 -19.71
CA ALA A 137 13.78 -16.02 -19.40
C ALA A 137 14.77 -14.87 -19.67
N SER A 138 16.07 -15.10 -19.46
CA SER A 138 17.12 -14.09 -19.70
C SER A 138 17.17 -13.58 -21.15
N ARG A 139 16.75 -14.42 -22.11
CA ARG A 139 16.66 -14.06 -23.55
C ARG A 139 15.51 -13.10 -23.85
N HIS A 140 14.60 -12.93 -22.90
CA HIS A 140 13.42 -12.07 -22.98
C HIS A 140 13.52 -10.90 -21.98
N ASN A 141 14.74 -10.55 -21.52
CA ASN A 141 14.96 -9.32 -20.76
C ASN A 141 14.78 -8.11 -21.69
N ARG A 142 13.58 -7.54 -21.71
CA ARG A 142 13.15 -6.51 -22.67
C ARG A 142 12.92 -5.14 -22.02
N GLU A 143 13.67 -4.84 -20.97
CA GLU A 143 13.73 -3.51 -20.34
C GLU A 143 12.40 -2.99 -19.76
N VAL A 144 11.36 -3.83 -19.63
CA VAL A 144 10.13 -3.46 -18.92
C VAL A 144 10.39 -3.41 -17.42
N PRO A 145 10.12 -2.26 -16.76
CA PRO A 145 10.14 -2.15 -15.31
C PRO A 145 9.32 -3.25 -14.62
N ALA A 146 9.92 -3.92 -13.63
CA ALA A 146 9.18 -4.87 -12.77
C ALA A 146 8.16 -4.16 -11.87
N SER A 147 8.45 -2.92 -11.51
CA SER A 147 7.57 -2.01 -10.77
C SER A 147 7.86 -0.59 -11.26
N ILE A 148 6.82 0.20 -11.50
CA ILE A 148 6.94 1.63 -11.80
C ILE A 148 6.80 2.47 -10.53
N ALA A 149 6.20 1.93 -9.46
CA ALA A 149 6.02 2.62 -8.18
C ALA A 149 7.36 2.95 -7.49
N THR A 150 8.37 2.12 -7.71
CA THR A 150 9.69 2.21 -7.06
C THR A 150 10.76 2.88 -7.94
N GLN A 151 10.43 3.19 -9.20
CA GLN A 151 11.41 3.65 -10.19
C GLN A 151 11.39 5.17 -10.39
N ASN A 152 12.51 5.67 -10.93
CA ASN A 152 12.57 7.04 -11.41
C ASN A 152 11.84 7.18 -12.75
N ASN A 153 10.59 7.61 -12.69
CA ASN A 153 9.78 7.91 -13.87
C ASN A 153 9.91 9.37 -14.33
N SER A 154 11.06 10.02 -14.11
CA SER A 154 11.29 11.42 -14.51
C SER A 154 11.11 11.68 -16.01
N ASN A 155 11.24 10.64 -16.83
CA ASN A 155 11.00 10.69 -18.27
C ASN A 155 9.52 10.46 -18.64
N GLY A 156 8.62 10.44 -17.67
CA GLY A 156 7.17 10.26 -17.88
C GLY A 156 6.76 8.80 -18.11
N LEU A 157 5.49 8.49 -17.82
CA LEU A 157 4.92 7.15 -17.97
C LEU A 157 4.72 6.76 -19.44
N GLU A 158 4.63 7.76 -20.34
CA GLU A 158 4.46 7.60 -21.78
C GLU A 158 5.64 6.89 -22.44
N ASN A 159 6.85 7.06 -21.90
CA ASN A 159 8.08 6.52 -22.46
C ASN A 159 8.46 5.15 -21.87
N LEU A 160 7.67 4.61 -20.93
CA LEU A 160 7.96 3.32 -20.32
C LEU A 160 7.65 2.17 -21.29
N PRO A 161 8.62 1.29 -21.58
CA PRO A 161 8.44 0.21 -22.54
C PRO A 161 7.34 -0.77 -22.10
N TRP A 162 6.66 -1.37 -23.09
CA TRP A 162 5.64 -2.40 -22.89
C TRP A 162 5.69 -3.47 -23.98
N LEU A 163 5.38 -4.72 -23.63
CA LEU A 163 5.55 -5.90 -24.50
C LEU A 163 4.27 -6.38 -25.20
N GLY A 164 3.17 -5.65 -25.05
CA GLY A 164 1.90 -5.97 -25.69
C GLY A 164 1.29 -4.78 -26.43
N CYS A 165 0.03 -4.90 -26.82
CA CYS A 165 -0.72 -3.80 -27.40
C CYS A 165 -1.13 -2.78 -26.32
N GLU A 166 -1.53 -1.58 -26.73
CA GLU A 166 -2.00 -0.51 -25.85
C GLU A 166 -3.12 -0.97 -24.89
N GLN A 167 -4.04 -1.82 -25.37
CA GLN A 167 -5.11 -2.38 -24.55
C GLN A 167 -4.54 -3.25 -23.41
N SER A 168 -3.58 -4.12 -23.71
CA SER A 168 -2.95 -4.96 -22.68
C SER A 168 -2.15 -4.13 -21.68
N GLU A 169 -1.55 -3.02 -22.11
CA GLU A 169 -0.84 -2.10 -21.23
C GLU A 169 -1.81 -1.41 -20.27
N ARG A 170 -2.90 -0.87 -20.84
CA ARG A 170 -3.98 -0.23 -20.09
C ARG A 170 -4.50 -1.15 -19.00
N ASP A 171 -4.80 -2.40 -19.35
CA ASP A 171 -5.39 -3.37 -18.41
C ASP A 171 -4.39 -3.89 -17.36
N SER A 172 -3.12 -3.55 -17.50
CA SER A 172 -2.04 -3.94 -16.57
C SER A 172 -1.78 -2.90 -15.47
N PHE A 173 -2.35 -1.70 -15.58
CA PHE A 173 -2.30 -0.73 -14.49
C PHE A 173 -3.24 -1.14 -13.35
N VAL A 174 -2.70 -1.10 -12.15
CA VAL A 174 -3.42 -1.44 -10.91
C VAL A 174 -3.12 -0.42 -9.83
N THR A 175 -3.98 -0.33 -8.82
CA THR A 175 -3.77 0.50 -7.63
C THR A 175 -4.01 -0.30 -6.37
N GLU A 176 -3.33 0.03 -5.28
CA GLU A 176 -3.70 -0.49 -3.97
C GLU A 176 -3.45 0.54 -2.86
N GLU A 177 -4.18 0.43 -1.75
CA GLU A 177 -3.87 1.19 -0.55
C GLU A 177 -2.49 0.81 -0.01
N LEU A 178 -1.78 1.81 0.55
CA LEU A 178 -0.61 1.54 1.35
C LEU A 178 -1.06 1.43 2.80
N TYR A 179 -1.03 0.20 3.31
CA TYR A 179 -1.56 -0.11 4.62
C TYR A 179 -0.74 0.57 5.74
N ILE A 180 -1.33 1.59 6.37
CA ILE A 180 -0.70 2.34 7.47
C ILE A 180 -0.77 1.49 8.74
N HIS A 181 0.24 0.64 8.93
CA HIS A 181 0.37 -0.16 10.15
C HIS A 181 1.11 0.59 11.28
N THR A 182 1.61 1.80 11.02
CA THR A 182 2.38 2.60 11.97
C THR A 182 1.56 2.99 13.21
N LYS A 183 2.20 2.98 14.38
CA LYS A 183 1.69 3.61 15.60
C LYS A 183 2.74 4.59 16.11
N CYS A 184 2.63 5.83 15.63
CA CYS A 184 3.60 6.89 15.86
C CYS A 184 2.87 8.23 16.04
N MET A 185 3.30 9.01 17.01
CA MET A 185 2.85 10.39 17.24
C MET A 185 4.07 11.28 17.39
N ILE A 186 4.12 12.38 16.63
CA ILE A 186 5.19 13.37 16.68
C ILE A 186 4.57 14.68 17.15
N ILE A 187 5.14 15.29 18.19
CA ILE A 187 4.64 16.52 18.81
C ILE A 187 5.71 17.60 18.71
N ASP A 188 5.33 18.74 18.12
CA ASP A 188 6.11 19.98 18.03
C ASP A 188 7.53 19.87 17.46
N ASP A 189 7.81 18.82 16.67
CA ASP A 189 9.17 18.43 16.27
C ASP A 189 10.13 18.28 17.48
N GLN A 190 9.61 17.92 18.66
CA GLN A 190 10.39 17.76 19.91
C GLN A 190 10.25 16.37 20.53
N LYS A 191 9.06 15.76 20.43
CA LYS A 191 8.77 14.47 21.07
C LYS A 191 8.23 13.47 20.06
N VAL A 192 8.62 12.22 20.21
CA VAL A 192 8.05 11.11 19.44
C VAL A 192 7.58 10.03 20.40
N ILE A 193 6.34 9.58 20.23
CA ILE A 193 5.85 8.34 20.83
C ILE A 193 5.70 7.32 19.70
N MET A 194 6.34 6.17 19.83
CA MET A 194 6.24 5.10 18.84
C MET A 194 6.25 3.72 19.49
N GLY A 195 5.52 2.77 18.92
CA GLY A 195 5.38 1.45 19.53
C GLY A 195 4.42 0.53 18.78
N SER A 196 3.87 -0.42 19.52
CA SER A 196 2.87 -1.38 19.01
C SER A 196 1.42 -0.95 19.28
N ALA A 197 1.20 -0.08 20.27
CA ALA A 197 -0.13 0.33 20.72
C ALA A 197 -0.90 1.14 19.66
N ASN A 198 -2.02 0.59 19.17
CA ASN A 198 -2.96 1.31 18.31
C ASN A 198 -3.73 2.38 19.12
N ILE A 199 -4.35 3.34 18.43
CA ILE A 199 -5.32 4.27 19.06
C ILE A 199 -6.69 3.57 19.10
N ASN A 200 -6.82 2.62 20.03
CA ASN A 200 -8.04 1.85 20.28
C ASN A 200 -8.02 1.31 21.72
N ASP A 201 -9.17 0.89 22.25
CA ASP A 201 -9.26 0.39 23.62
C ASP A 201 -8.41 -0.88 23.78
N ARG A 202 -8.45 -1.80 22.81
CA ARG A 202 -7.63 -3.02 22.79
C ARG A 202 -6.17 -2.79 23.18
N SER A 203 -5.56 -1.73 22.68
CA SER A 203 -4.17 -1.39 22.96
C SER A 203 -4.01 -0.44 24.15
N MET A 204 -4.97 0.44 24.42
CA MET A 204 -4.78 1.59 25.33
C MET A 204 -5.27 1.38 26.77
N VAL A 205 -6.23 0.47 27.04
CA VAL A 205 -6.79 0.34 28.41
C VAL A 205 -5.90 -0.45 29.37
N GLY A 206 -4.92 -1.21 28.84
CA GLY A 206 -3.89 -1.90 29.62
C GLY A 206 -4.28 -3.26 30.22
N ASP A 207 -5.56 -3.64 30.18
CA ASP A 207 -6.05 -4.96 30.62
C ASP A 207 -6.49 -5.89 29.47
N ARG A 208 -6.15 -5.51 28.22
CA ARG A 208 -6.42 -6.25 26.99
C ARG A 208 -5.12 -6.77 26.35
N ASP A 209 -4.70 -6.24 25.19
CA ASP A 209 -3.49 -6.67 24.52
C ASP A 209 -2.24 -6.10 25.25
N SER A 210 -1.16 -6.88 25.29
CA SER A 210 0.12 -6.41 25.81
C SER A 210 0.83 -5.56 24.76
N GLU A 211 1.11 -4.29 25.10
CA GLU A 211 1.74 -3.34 24.19
C GLU A 211 3.05 -2.79 24.73
N ILE A 212 3.91 -2.31 23.84
CA ILE A 212 5.13 -1.58 24.19
C ILE A 212 5.19 -0.27 23.41
N ALA A 213 5.65 0.79 24.07
CA ALA A 213 5.90 2.09 23.46
C ALA A 213 7.16 2.73 24.02
N LEU A 214 7.83 3.51 23.18
CA LEU A 214 8.96 4.37 23.53
C LEU A 214 8.53 5.83 23.40
N VAL A 215 8.95 6.64 24.38
CA VAL A 215 8.90 8.10 24.29
C VAL A 215 10.33 8.61 24.06
N VAL A 216 10.54 9.34 22.97
CA VAL A 216 11.83 9.94 22.62
C VAL A 216 11.72 11.45 22.81
N GLU A 217 12.55 11.96 23.71
CA GLU A 217 12.78 13.39 23.92
C GLU A 217 14.27 13.65 23.71
N ASP A 218 14.60 14.26 22.57
CA ASP A 218 15.98 14.46 22.16
C ASP A 218 16.62 15.63 22.90
N GLN A 219 17.90 15.51 23.26
CA GLN A 219 18.69 16.61 23.83
C GLN A 219 19.49 17.36 22.76
N ASP A 220 19.72 16.74 21.60
CA ASP A 220 20.33 17.40 20.46
C ASP A 220 19.28 18.27 19.75
N MET A 221 19.34 19.57 20.02
CA MET A 221 18.40 20.56 19.49
C MET A 221 18.98 21.23 18.25
N ILE A 222 18.18 21.26 17.18
CA ILE A 222 18.51 21.92 15.91
C ILE A 222 17.69 23.19 15.72
N GLU A 223 18.22 24.12 14.93
CA GLU A 223 17.43 25.27 14.46
C GLU A 223 16.41 24.80 13.41
N SER A 224 15.18 25.26 13.56
CA SER A 224 14.04 25.00 12.68
C SER A 224 13.13 26.22 12.63
N THR A 225 12.02 26.09 11.93
CA THR A 225 10.95 27.08 11.88
C THR A 225 9.62 26.42 12.25
N MET A 226 8.74 27.16 12.92
CA MET A 226 7.38 26.76 13.26
C MET A 226 6.46 27.96 13.04
N ALA A 227 5.53 27.88 12.08
CA ALA A 227 4.63 28.97 11.70
C ALA A 227 5.38 30.28 11.36
N GLY A 228 6.50 30.16 10.65
CA GLY A 228 7.37 31.26 10.26
C GLY A 228 8.26 31.83 11.36
N GLN A 229 8.20 31.29 12.58
CA GLN A 229 9.02 31.73 13.72
C GLN A 229 10.20 30.77 13.96
N SER A 230 11.33 31.31 14.44
CA SER A 230 12.47 30.50 14.86
C SER A 230 12.04 29.48 15.93
N TRP A 231 12.39 28.21 15.73
CA TRP A 231 11.99 27.12 16.61
C TRP A 231 13.16 26.19 16.92
N LYS A 232 13.23 25.72 18.17
CA LYS A 232 14.19 24.70 18.60
C LYS A 232 13.51 23.34 18.54
N ALA A 233 13.91 22.53 17.57
CA ALA A 233 13.40 21.18 17.36
C ALA A 233 14.39 20.13 17.87
N GLY A 234 13.90 19.00 18.39
CA GLY A 234 14.73 17.85 18.69
C GLY A 234 15.13 17.14 17.40
N ARG A 235 16.42 16.83 17.21
CA ARG A 235 16.94 16.26 15.95
C ARG A 235 16.17 15.03 15.51
N PHE A 236 15.93 14.08 16.42
CA PHE A 236 15.18 12.85 16.12
C PHE A 236 13.77 13.14 15.61
N ALA A 237 12.99 13.95 16.35
CA ALA A 237 11.60 14.24 16.01
C ALA A 237 11.49 14.99 14.68
N ALA A 238 12.31 16.02 14.49
CA ALA A 238 12.35 16.80 13.26
C ALA A 238 12.71 15.91 12.07
N THR A 239 13.86 15.23 12.10
CA THR A 239 14.34 14.41 10.97
C THR A 239 13.37 13.30 10.59
N LEU A 240 12.75 12.63 11.58
CA LEU A 240 11.71 11.63 11.34
C LEU A 240 10.50 12.23 10.62
N ARG A 241 9.96 13.35 11.12
CA ARG A 241 8.81 14.00 10.49
C ARG A 241 9.13 14.54 9.10
N ARG A 242 10.30 15.16 8.90
CA ARG A 242 10.78 15.65 7.59
C ARG A 242 10.82 14.49 6.60
N ARG A 243 11.37 13.34 7.02
CA ARG A 243 11.48 12.14 6.19
C ARG A 243 10.11 11.60 5.76
N LEU A 244 9.16 11.47 6.70
CA LEU A 244 7.80 11.02 6.42
C LEU A 244 7.07 11.98 5.48
N TYR A 245 7.19 13.28 5.69
CA TYR A 245 6.62 14.29 4.80
C TYR A 245 7.19 14.16 3.39
N LYS A 246 8.52 14.07 3.26
CA LYS A 246 9.17 13.89 1.94
C LYS A 246 8.69 12.60 1.25
N GLU A 247 8.49 11.51 1.98
CA GLU A 247 7.96 10.27 1.42
C GLU A 247 6.52 10.43 0.93
N HIS A 248 5.62 10.88 1.79
CA HIS A 248 4.20 11.00 1.48
C HIS A 248 3.90 12.04 0.39
N LEU A 249 4.76 13.05 0.28
CA LEU A 249 4.72 14.07 -0.76
C LEU A 249 5.45 13.64 -2.04
N GLY A 250 6.25 12.57 -2.05
CA GLY A 250 7.03 12.17 -3.23
C GLY A 250 8.22 13.07 -3.55
N LEU A 251 8.84 13.63 -2.51
CA LEU A 251 10.06 14.45 -2.58
C LEU A 251 11.34 13.63 -2.38
N LEU A 252 11.22 12.36 -2.00
CA LEU A 252 12.37 11.48 -1.86
C LEU A 252 12.86 10.98 -3.22
N PRO A 253 14.18 10.82 -3.39
CA PRO A 253 14.70 10.16 -4.58
C PRO A 253 14.20 8.71 -4.62
N PRO A 254 13.93 8.18 -5.83
CA PRO A 254 13.61 6.77 -6.01
C PRO A 254 14.70 5.88 -5.41
N GLN A 255 14.29 4.79 -4.76
CA GLN A 255 15.26 3.82 -4.26
C GLN A 255 15.93 3.14 -5.47
N SER A 256 17.25 3.11 -5.49
CA SER A 256 17.97 2.43 -6.55
C SER A 256 17.68 0.93 -6.48
N ASN A 257 17.22 0.34 -7.60
CA ASN A 257 17.14 -1.12 -7.78
C ASN A 257 18.53 -1.79 -7.75
N SER A 258 19.60 -0.99 -7.68
CA SER A 258 20.99 -1.43 -7.63
C SER A 258 21.53 -1.30 -6.21
N LEU A 259 20.84 -1.82 -5.20
CA LEU A 259 21.57 -2.28 -4.03
C LEU A 259 22.52 -3.35 -4.56
N GLN A 260 23.81 -3.01 -4.70
CA GLN A 260 24.81 -4.02 -5.01
C GLN A 260 24.66 -5.10 -3.94
N PRO A 261 24.63 -6.40 -4.29
CA PRO A 261 24.30 -7.49 -3.35
C PRO A 261 25.09 -7.50 -2.03
N ASN A 262 26.16 -6.70 -1.92
CA ASN A 262 27.05 -6.59 -0.76
C ASN A 262 27.28 -5.15 -0.26
N GLU A 263 26.48 -4.15 -0.66
CA GLU A 263 26.65 -2.76 -0.21
C GLU A 263 25.44 -2.32 0.63
N PRO A 264 25.47 -2.52 1.96
CA PRO A 264 24.41 -2.04 2.84
C PRO A 264 24.37 -0.51 2.81
N THR A 265 23.18 0.07 2.72
CA THR A 265 23.01 1.51 2.97
C THR A 265 23.28 1.81 4.44
N ARG A 266 23.54 3.08 4.80
CA ARG A 266 23.75 3.45 6.21
C ARG A 266 22.55 3.08 7.09
N SER A 267 21.34 3.09 6.53
CA SER A 267 20.12 2.68 7.22
C SER A 267 20.01 1.17 7.48
N MET A 268 20.82 0.35 6.81
CA MET A 268 20.92 -1.10 7.06
C MET A 268 21.99 -1.45 8.09
N LEU A 269 22.79 -0.46 8.55
CA LEU A 269 23.86 -0.68 9.50
C LEU A 269 23.36 -0.61 10.96
N PRO A 270 24.10 -1.21 11.92
CA PRO A 270 23.69 -1.22 13.33
C PRO A 270 23.59 0.19 13.93
N VAL A 271 22.90 0.29 15.07
CA VAL A 271 22.52 1.55 15.75
C VAL A 271 23.70 2.50 16.03
N ASN A 272 24.92 1.99 16.13
CA ASN A 272 26.11 2.81 16.36
C ASN A 272 26.64 3.54 15.11
N VAL A 273 26.04 3.31 13.94
CA VAL A 273 26.36 4.03 12.71
C VAL A 273 25.36 5.17 12.54
N PRO A 274 25.82 6.45 12.51
CA PRO A 274 24.92 7.57 12.27
C PRO A 274 24.18 7.42 10.94
N GLN A 275 22.89 7.71 10.93
CA GLN A 275 22.08 7.76 9.71
C GLN A 275 22.59 8.86 8.77
N GLU A 276 22.22 8.78 7.49
CA GLU A 276 22.47 9.88 6.55
C GLU A 276 21.68 11.12 7.00
N ASP A 277 22.39 12.22 7.20
CA ASP A 277 21.77 13.52 7.45
C ASP A 277 21.50 14.19 6.10
N ASP A 278 20.22 14.25 5.72
CA ASP A 278 19.75 14.91 4.50
C ASP A 278 19.17 16.31 4.78
N MET A 279 19.38 16.84 5.98
CA MET A 279 18.91 18.16 6.39
C MET A 279 19.58 19.27 5.56
N GLY A 280 18.82 20.32 5.26
CA GLY A 280 19.32 21.49 4.53
C GLY A 280 19.43 21.33 3.01
N ARG A 281 19.09 20.15 2.46
CA ARG A 281 18.81 19.99 1.02
C ARG A 281 17.56 20.76 0.61
N GLY A 282 17.39 21.02 -0.69
CA GLY A 282 16.26 21.82 -1.20
C GLY A 282 14.89 21.25 -0.81
N GLU A 283 14.74 19.93 -0.92
CA GLU A 283 13.52 19.21 -0.55
C GLU A 283 13.26 19.21 0.95
N ASP A 284 14.31 19.28 1.77
CA ASP A 284 14.20 19.35 3.22
C ASP A 284 13.66 20.72 3.68
N GLN A 285 14.07 21.80 2.99
CA GLN A 285 13.59 23.15 3.27
C GLN A 285 12.08 23.28 3.04
N ILE A 286 11.53 22.62 2.00
CA ILE A 286 10.10 22.61 1.70
C ILE A 286 9.29 22.09 2.88
N VAL A 287 9.80 21.05 3.56
CA VAL A 287 9.08 20.40 4.65
C VAL A 287 9.53 20.88 6.02
N ALA A 288 10.44 21.85 6.14
CA ALA A 288 11.10 22.20 7.39
C ALA A 288 10.16 22.85 8.42
N ASP A 289 9.23 23.69 7.95
CA ASP A 289 8.18 24.32 8.77
C ASP A 289 6.86 23.53 8.63
N PRO A 290 6.47 22.72 9.62
CA PRO A 290 5.26 21.91 9.54
C PRO A 290 3.96 22.73 9.61
N MET A 291 4.03 24.02 9.94
CA MET A 291 2.91 24.96 9.95
C MET A 291 3.04 26.05 8.87
N GLY A 292 3.97 25.86 7.94
CA GLY A 292 4.19 26.77 6.82
C GLY A 292 3.07 26.66 5.78
N ARG A 293 2.59 27.80 5.28
CA ARG A 293 1.53 27.86 4.26
C ARG A 293 1.89 27.08 2.99
N GLU A 294 3.13 27.21 2.52
CA GLU A 294 3.60 26.53 1.30
C GLU A 294 3.51 25.01 1.43
N LEU A 295 3.84 24.48 2.61
CA LEU A 295 3.75 23.06 2.89
C LEU A 295 2.29 22.59 3.00
N GLU A 296 1.44 23.37 3.68
CA GLU A 296 0.01 23.08 3.80
C GLU A 296 -0.67 23.07 2.41
N GLU A 297 -0.39 24.06 1.56
CA GLU A 297 -0.90 24.14 0.19
C GLU A 297 -0.41 22.96 -0.65
N MET A 298 0.87 22.57 -0.54
CA MET A 298 1.41 21.40 -1.23
C MET A 298 0.77 20.10 -0.75
N TRP A 299 0.63 19.92 0.57
CA TRP A 299 0.05 18.73 1.18
C TRP A 299 -1.40 18.52 0.74
N ASN A 300 -2.23 19.56 0.87
CA ASN A 300 -3.63 19.53 0.46
C ASN A 300 -3.79 19.42 -1.05
N GLY A 301 -3.00 20.19 -1.81
CA GLY A 301 -3.02 20.17 -3.26
C GLY A 301 -2.67 18.78 -3.83
N ARG A 302 -1.59 18.16 -3.32
CA ARG A 302 -1.20 16.80 -3.74
C ARG A 302 -2.25 15.77 -3.35
N ALA A 303 -2.76 15.81 -2.12
CA ALA A 303 -3.83 14.89 -1.70
C ALA A 303 -5.06 14.98 -2.62
N SER A 304 -5.50 16.19 -2.97
CA SER A 304 -6.66 16.40 -3.85
C SER A 304 -6.39 15.94 -5.28
N VAL A 305 -5.25 16.31 -5.87
CA VAL A 305 -4.85 15.90 -7.22
C VAL A 305 -4.74 14.39 -7.33
N ASN A 306 -4.08 13.75 -6.36
CA ASN A 306 -3.91 12.30 -6.31
C ASN A 306 -5.28 11.61 -6.20
N THR A 307 -6.15 12.07 -5.28
CA THR A 307 -7.49 11.51 -5.10
C THR A 307 -8.31 11.56 -6.39
N GLN A 308 -8.29 12.68 -7.10
CA GLN A 308 -8.99 12.83 -8.37
C GLN A 308 -8.42 11.91 -9.46
N ALA A 309 -7.09 11.80 -9.58
CA ALA A 309 -6.44 10.94 -10.56
C ALA A 309 -6.75 9.45 -10.28
N PHE A 310 -6.57 8.99 -9.04
CA PHE A 310 -6.90 7.63 -8.63
C PHE A 310 -8.38 7.30 -8.85
N ASN A 311 -9.30 8.21 -8.51
CA ASN A 311 -10.74 7.99 -8.71
C ASN A 311 -11.12 7.96 -10.20
N LYS A 312 -10.53 8.83 -11.03
CA LYS A 312 -10.77 8.84 -12.47
C LYS A 312 -10.29 7.55 -13.13
N VAL A 313 -9.09 7.09 -12.78
CA VAL A 313 -8.46 5.92 -13.41
C VAL A 313 -9.03 4.61 -12.88
N PHE A 314 -9.24 4.49 -11.57
CA PHE A 314 -9.51 3.18 -10.94
C PHE A 314 -10.86 3.09 -10.22
N ARG A 315 -11.60 4.21 -10.06
CA ARG A 315 -12.81 4.26 -9.23
C ARG A 315 -12.58 3.64 -7.84
N CYS A 316 -11.61 4.20 -7.11
CA CYS A 316 -11.17 3.66 -5.83
C CYS A 316 -12.29 3.67 -4.78
N VAL A 317 -12.21 2.74 -3.83
CA VAL A 317 -13.00 2.78 -2.59
C VAL A 317 -12.05 2.75 -1.38
N PRO A 318 -12.43 3.39 -0.25
CA PRO A 318 -13.60 4.26 -0.08
C PRO A 318 -13.48 5.57 -0.89
N ALA A 319 -14.61 6.17 -1.27
CA ALA A 319 -14.64 7.42 -2.03
C ALA A 319 -15.81 8.32 -1.58
N ALA A 320 -15.63 9.63 -1.75
CA ALA A 320 -16.65 10.62 -1.41
C ALA A 320 -17.89 10.48 -2.31
N GLY A 321 -19.06 10.82 -1.78
CA GLY A 321 -20.34 10.72 -2.48
C GLY A 321 -20.96 9.32 -2.53
N ILE A 322 -20.31 8.30 -1.98
CA ILE A 322 -20.92 6.97 -1.76
C ILE A 322 -21.52 6.99 -0.36
N LEU A 323 -22.81 7.31 -0.23
CA LEU A 323 -23.41 7.64 1.08
C LEU A 323 -24.09 6.46 1.76
N ASN A 324 -24.49 5.45 0.98
CA ASN A 324 -25.20 4.25 1.44
C ASN A 324 -24.79 3.02 0.62
N TRP A 325 -25.26 1.84 1.02
CA TRP A 325 -24.91 0.57 0.36
C TRP A 325 -25.42 0.47 -1.09
N LYS A 326 -26.52 1.14 -1.42
CA LYS A 326 -27.03 1.21 -2.79
C LYS A 326 -26.07 2.01 -3.68
N ASP A 327 -25.58 3.16 -3.21
CA ASP A 327 -24.56 3.94 -3.94
C ASP A 327 -23.29 3.12 -4.13
N TYR A 328 -22.90 2.32 -3.12
CA TYR A 328 -21.74 1.44 -3.20
C TYR A 328 -21.91 0.35 -4.26
N GLU A 329 -23.06 -0.32 -4.30
CA GLU A 329 -23.36 -1.36 -5.30
C GLU A 329 -23.42 -0.81 -6.73
N GLU A 330 -23.86 0.44 -6.91
CA GLU A 330 -23.81 1.15 -8.19
C GLU A 330 -22.37 1.56 -8.55
N TYR A 331 -21.57 1.96 -7.54
CA TYR A 331 -20.21 2.39 -7.75
C TYR A 331 -19.24 1.24 -8.03
N VAL A 332 -19.41 0.13 -7.32
CA VAL A 332 -18.65 -1.12 -7.41
C VAL A 332 -19.61 -2.26 -7.73
N PRO A 333 -20.05 -2.39 -9.00
CA PRO A 333 -20.94 -3.46 -9.39
C PRO A 333 -20.25 -4.81 -9.20
N SER A 334 -21.04 -5.84 -8.93
CA SER A 334 -20.58 -7.23 -8.81
C SER A 334 -21.14 -8.09 -9.95
N GLY A 335 -20.44 -9.18 -10.29
CA GLY A 335 -20.88 -10.16 -11.28
C GLY A 335 -19.84 -10.45 -12.38
N PRO A 336 -20.13 -11.42 -13.28
CA PRO A 336 -19.14 -11.98 -14.21
C PRO A 336 -18.46 -10.97 -15.15
N ASN A 337 -19.14 -9.86 -15.44
CA ASN A 337 -18.67 -8.80 -16.34
C ASN A 337 -18.43 -7.47 -15.61
N ALA A 338 -18.48 -7.46 -14.28
CA ALA A 338 -18.21 -6.26 -13.53
C ALA A 338 -16.72 -5.86 -13.65
N PRO A 339 -16.41 -4.56 -13.71
CA PRO A 339 -15.03 -4.09 -13.62
C PRO A 339 -14.37 -4.60 -12.33
N LYS A 340 -13.12 -5.03 -12.45
CA LYS A 340 -12.34 -5.43 -11.28
C LYS A 340 -12.01 -4.21 -10.45
N VAL A 341 -12.23 -4.31 -9.14
CA VAL A 341 -11.72 -3.32 -8.17
C VAL A 341 -10.20 -3.25 -8.30
N CYS A 342 -9.63 -2.07 -8.03
CA CYS A 342 -8.18 -1.82 -8.10
C CYS A 342 -7.59 -1.91 -9.52
N HIS A 343 -8.40 -2.04 -10.57
CA HIS A 343 -7.97 -2.04 -11.98
C HIS A 343 -8.55 -0.84 -12.72
N VAL A 344 -7.99 -0.53 -13.89
CA VAL A 344 -8.43 0.61 -14.71
C VAL A 344 -9.92 0.50 -15.04
N ALA A 345 -10.69 1.49 -14.61
CA ALA A 345 -12.12 1.58 -14.83
C ALA A 345 -12.44 1.68 -16.34
N PRO A 346 -13.58 1.14 -16.81
CA PRO A 346 -13.98 1.27 -18.21
C PRO A 346 -14.11 2.72 -18.69
N THR A 347 -14.39 3.63 -17.76
CA THR A 347 -14.57 5.07 -18.00
C THR A 347 -13.26 5.86 -18.07
N ALA A 348 -12.11 5.23 -17.80
CA ALA A 348 -10.81 5.91 -17.68
C ALA A 348 -10.16 6.30 -19.02
N GLY A 349 -10.81 6.02 -20.16
CA GLY A 349 -10.26 6.27 -21.50
C GLY A 349 -9.26 5.21 -21.94
N ASP A 350 -8.41 5.57 -22.91
CA ASP A 350 -7.33 4.73 -23.45
C ASP A 350 -6.06 4.77 -22.59
N VAL A 351 -5.01 4.04 -22.99
CA VAL A 351 -3.74 3.98 -22.23
C VAL A 351 -3.06 5.35 -22.11
N HIS A 352 -3.21 6.23 -23.11
CA HIS A 352 -2.59 7.55 -23.11
C HIS A 352 -3.27 8.48 -22.11
N GLU A 353 -4.60 8.41 -22.01
CA GLU A 353 -5.35 9.09 -20.97
C GLU A 353 -5.01 8.55 -19.58
N VAL A 354 -4.95 7.23 -19.40
CA VAL A 354 -4.55 6.62 -18.13
C VAL A 354 -3.16 7.12 -17.70
N LYS A 355 -2.16 7.04 -18.58
CA LYS A 355 -0.80 7.53 -18.30
C LYS A 355 -0.78 9.02 -17.98
N ARG A 356 -1.54 9.84 -18.72
CA ARG A 356 -1.65 11.28 -18.47
C ARG A 356 -2.20 11.59 -17.08
N GLU A 357 -3.25 10.88 -16.65
CA GLU A 357 -3.83 11.07 -15.31
C GLU A 357 -2.89 10.59 -14.21
N LEU A 358 -2.30 9.40 -14.37
CA LEU A 358 -1.37 8.84 -13.39
C LEU A 358 -0.08 9.66 -13.27
N SER A 359 0.36 10.33 -14.33
CA SER A 359 1.54 11.21 -14.29
C SER A 359 1.33 12.48 -13.45
N ARG A 360 0.08 12.80 -13.08
CA ARG A 360 -0.23 13.90 -12.16
C ARG A 360 0.04 13.54 -10.69
N ILE A 361 0.15 12.25 -10.39
CA ILE A 361 0.28 11.76 -9.02
C ILE A 361 1.69 12.03 -8.49
N GLN A 362 1.78 12.62 -7.30
CA GLN A 362 3.04 12.82 -6.59
C GLN A 362 2.91 12.36 -5.14
N GLY A 363 3.82 11.49 -4.73
CA GLY A 363 3.75 10.85 -3.42
C GLY A 363 2.56 9.88 -3.32
N HIS A 364 2.05 9.73 -2.11
CA HIS A 364 1.06 8.69 -1.79
C HIS A 364 -0.21 9.23 -1.12
N LEU A 365 -0.24 10.50 -0.75
CA LEU A 365 -1.38 11.11 -0.06
C LEU A 365 -2.64 11.09 -0.92
N VAL A 366 -3.74 10.65 -0.32
CA VAL A 366 -5.10 10.81 -0.82
C VAL A 366 -6.02 11.27 0.32
N GLU A 367 -7.08 11.99 -0.01
CA GLU A 367 -8.05 12.50 0.97
C GLU A 367 -8.83 11.33 1.58
N MET A 368 -9.11 11.38 2.89
CA MET A 368 -10.01 10.43 3.53
C MET A 368 -11.48 10.88 3.32
N PRO A 369 -12.34 10.07 2.68
CA PRO A 369 -13.73 10.44 2.42
C PRO A 369 -14.59 10.31 3.69
N LEU A 370 -14.80 11.43 4.40
CA LEU A 370 -15.50 11.44 5.70
C LEU A 370 -17.00 11.11 5.62
N ASP A 371 -17.59 11.21 4.43
CA ASP A 371 -19.00 10.95 4.09
C ASP A 371 -19.27 9.51 3.63
N PHE A 372 -18.23 8.69 3.45
CA PHE A 372 -18.37 7.33 2.90
C PHE A 372 -19.28 6.44 3.76
N LEU A 373 -20.40 5.98 3.22
CA LEU A 373 -21.42 5.19 3.92
C LEU A 373 -21.90 5.85 5.23
N GLU A 374 -22.12 7.17 5.24
CA GLU A 374 -22.62 7.88 6.42
C GLU A 374 -24.12 7.64 6.71
N GLN A 375 -24.90 7.26 5.70
CA GLN A 375 -26.35 7.07 5.82
C GLN A 375 -26.73 5.65 6.22
N ASP A 376 -25.80 4.71 6.20
CA ASP A 376 -26.02 3.30 6.51
C ASP A 376 -25.09 2.79 7.61
N LYS A 377 -25.56 1.75 8.31
CA LYS A 377 -24.68 1.00 9.22
C LYS A 377 -23.65 0.22 8.40
N MET A 378 -22.38 0.44 8.71
CA MET A 378 -21.25 -0.17 7.99
C MET A 378 -21.05 -1.66 8.27
N TYR A 379 -21.73 -2.23 9.27
CA TYR A 379 -21.62 -3.65 9.61
C TYR A 379 -22.99 -4.26 9.88
N ARG A 380 -23.13 -5.53 9.50
CA ARG A 380 -24.28 -6.36 9.87
C ARG A 380 -24.00 -7.03 11.21
N GLU A 381 -25.00 -7.05 12.07
CA GLU A 381 -24.94 -7.82 13.31
C GLU A 381 -25.02 -9.32 13.00
N GLY A 382 -24.22 -10.10 13.70
CA GLY A 382 -24.14 -11.54 13.50
C GLY A 382 -23.21 -12.19 14.50
N LYS A 383 -22.82 -13.45 14.24
CA LYS A 383 -21.95 -14.20 15.17
C LYS A 383 -20.59 -13.52 15.40
N ALA A 384 -20.05 -12.85 14.39
CA ALA A 384 -18.74 -12.19 14.46
C ALA A 384 -18.79 -10.77 15.04
N VAL A 385 -19.89 -10.04 14.85
CA VAL A 385 -20.08 -8.66 15.35
C VAL A 385 -21.43 -8.58 16.04
N ASN A 386 -21.42 -8.56 17.36
CA ASN A 386 -22.60 -8.47 18.22
C ASN A 386 -22.21 -7.81 19.55
N LEU A 387 -23.18 -7.63 20.44
CA LEU A 387 -22.96 -6.98 21.74
C LEU A 387 -21.82 -7.60 22.57
N VAL A 388 -21.60 -8.91 22.48
CA VAL A 388 -20.54 -9.61 23.25
C VAL A 388 -19.17 -9.47 22.59
N THR A 389 -19.14 -9.40 21.26
CA THR A 389 -17.90 -9.36 20.47
C THR A 389 -17.50 -7.95 20.07
N MET A 390 -18.28 -6.93 20.44
CA MET A 390 -18.05 -5.55 20.01
C MET A 390 -16.69 -5.03 20.47
N ASP A 391 -16.29 -5.36 21.70
CA ASP A 391 -15.02 -4.94 22.31
C ASP A 391 -13.79 -5.52 21.59
N ILE A 392 -13.96 -6.53 20.73
CA ILE A 392 -12.91 -7.06 19.86
C ILE A 392 -12.52 -6.03 18.78
N TYR A 393 -13.45 -5.12 18.44
CA TYR A 393 -13.30 -4.14 17.37
C TYR A 393 -13.07 -2.71 17.88
N THR A 394 -12.94 -2.52 19.20
CA THR A 394 -12.77 -1.20 19.83
C THR A 394 -11.38 -0.93 20.35
#